data_AF-A0A3M0YLW9-F1
#
_entry.id   AF-A0A3M0YLW9-F1
#
_cell.length_a   1.000
_cell.length_b   1.000
_cell.length_c   1.000
_cell.angle_alpha   90.00
_cell.angle_beta   90.00
_cell.angle_gamma   90.00
#
_symmetry.space_group_name_H-M   'P 1'
#
loop_
_entity.id
_entity.type
_entity.pdbx_description
1 polymer ?
#
loop_
_entity_poly.entity_id
_entity_poly.type
_entity_poly.pdbx_seq_one_letter_code
_entity_poly.pdbx_strand_id
1 'polypeptide(L)'
;NPAFDRLFERMRHMDNTPERLAIIQTMVDIARRDAPWVWGLHPKQFSLYHAWYHNAKPNLMANNTVKYLRIDPRLRQEKRRAWNEPVLWPLGLFLLALMGLLAPAYLTYLRRERG
;
A
#
# COMPACT_ATOMS: atom_id res chain seq x y z
N ASN A 1 -18.87 1.92 -32.18
CA ASN A 1 -19.40 0.99 -33.20
C ASN A 1 -20.92 1.08 -33.08
N PRO A 2 -21.65 1.57 -34.08
CA PRO A 2 -23.09 1.86 -33.93
C PRO A 2 -23.95 0.67 -33.51
N ALA A 3 -23.56 -0.56 -33.86
CA ALA A 3 -24.26 -1.76 -33.42
C ALA A 3 -24.02 -2.04 -31.94
N PHE A 4 -22.77 -1.87 -31.48
CA PHE A 4 -22.43 -1.97 -30.06
C PHE A 4 -23.19 -0.93 -29.22
N ASP A 5 -23.22 0.33 -29.67
CA ASP A 5 -23.83 1.44 -28.95
C ASP A 5 -25.34 1.19 -28.72
N ARG A 6 -26.04 0.69 -29.74
CA ARG A 6 -27.47 0.29 -29.63
C ARG A 6 -27.69 -0.85 -28.63
N LEU A 7 -26.80 -1.85 -28.62
CA LEU A 7 -26.90 -2.98 -27.69
C LEU A 7 -26.65 -2.52 -26.25
N PHE A 8 -25.70 -1.61 -26.04
CA PHE A 8 -25.41 -1.02 -24.73
C PHE A 8 -26.60 -0.25 -24.17
N GLU A 9 -27.23 0.63 -24.96
CA GLU A 9 -28.39 1.41 -24.51
C GLU A 9 -29.59 0.53 -24.16
N ARG A 10 -29.76 -0.62 -24.84
CA ARG A 10 -30.77 -1.61 -24.47
C ARG A 10 -30.41 -2.33 -23.16
N MET A 11 -29.16 -2.75 -23.02
CA MET A 11 -28.68 -3.58 -21.91
C MET A 11 -28.54 -2.85 -20.57
N ARG A 12 -28.18 -1.55 -20.60
CA ARG A 12 -27.81 -0.77 -19.40
C ARG A 12 -28.92 -0.65 -18.34
N HIS A 13 -30.18 -0.80 -18.75
CA HIS A 13 -31.36 -0.68 -17.87
C HIS A 13 -32.05 -2.04 -17.60
N MET A 14 -31.49 -3.14 -18.09
CA MET A 14 -32.04 -4.47 -17.86
C MET A 14 -31.60 -5.03 -16.50
N ASP A 15 -32.50 -5.78 -15.88
CA ASP A 15 -32.18 -6.62 -14.73
C ASP A 15 -31.21 -7.75 -15.08
N ASN A 16 -30.65 -8.40 -14.07
CA ASN A 16 -29.72 -9.51 -14.26
C ASN A 16 -30.45 -10.78 -14.73
N THR A 17 -30.69 -10.89 -16.04
CA THR A 17 -31.41 -12.00 -16.67
C THR A 17 -30.59 -12.72 -17.76
N PRO A 18 -30.99 -13.93 -18.19
CA PRO A 18 -30.35 -14.63 -19.31
C PRO A 18 -30.34 -13.83 -20.62
N GLU A 19 -31.37 -13.03 -20.88
CA GLU A 19 -31.46 -12.17 -22.06
C GLU A 19 -30.41 -11.06 -22.02
N ARG A 20 -30.17 -10.49 -20.83
CA ARG A 20 -29.10 -9.50 -20.63
C ARG A 20 -27.73 -10.12 -20.93
N LEU A 21 -27.50 -11.36 -20.51
CA LEU A 21 -26.27 -12.09 -20.80
C LEU A 21 -26.06 -12.32 -22.30
N ALA A 22 -27.11 -12.69 -23.04
CA ALA A 22 -27.02 -12.88 -24.50
C ALA A 22 -26.63 -11.59 -25.24
N ILE A 23 -27.15 -10.44 -24.81
CA ILE A 23 -26.76 -9.14 -25.35
C ILE A 23 -25.29 -8.84 -25.04
N ILE A 24 -24.85 -9.08 -23.80
CA ILE A 24 -23.45 -8.89 -23.39
C ILE A 24 -22.51 -9.76 -24.22
N GLN A 25 -22.85 -11.04 -24.45
CA GLN A 25 -22.06 -11.94 -25.29
C GLN A 25 -21.89 -11.38 -26.71
N THR A 26 -22.98 -10.87 -27.30
CA THR A 26 -22.94 -10.24 -28.63
C THR A 26 -22.03 -9.01 -28.65
N MET A 27 -22.11 -8.17 -27.62
CA MET A 27 -21.25 -7.00 -27.48
C MET A 27 -19.77 -7.37 -27.33
N VAL A 28 -19.47 -8.41 -26.54
CA VAL A 28 -18.11 -8.94 -26.37
C VAL A 28 -17.55 -9.46 -27.69
N ASP A 29 -18.36 -10.14 -28.51
CA ASP A 29 -17.93 -10.63 -29.82
C ASP A 29 -17.64 -9.50 -30.82
N ILE A 30 -18.43 -8.42 -30.79
CA ILE A 30 -18.12 -7.21 -31.56
C ILE A 30 -16.77 -6.63 -31.11
N ALA A 31 -16.56 -6.48 -29.79
CA ALA A 31 -15.32 -5.93 -29.25
C ALA A 31 -14.09 -6.80 -29.60
N ARG A 32 -14.22 -8.13 -29.59
CA ARG A 32 -13.16 -9.07 -29.98
C ARG A 32 -12.76 -8.92 -31.45
N ARG A 33 -13.71 -8.65 -32.35
CA ARG A 33 -13.47 -8.47 -33.79
C ARG A 33 -12.88 -7.11 -34.10
N ASP A 34 -13.40 -6.06 -33.47
CA ASP A 34 -12.99 -4.67 -33.72
C ASP A 34 -11.61 -4.35 -33.10
N ALA A 35 -11.28 -4.98 -31.96
CA ALA A 35 -10.02 -4.78 -31.26
C ALA A 35 -9.42 -6.13 -30.82
N PRO A 36 -8.49 -6.70 -31.61
CA PRO A 36 -7.79 -7.94 -31.26
C PRO A 36 -6.72 -7.67 -30.19
N TRP A 37 -7.15 -7.21 -29.01
CA TRP A 37 -6.32 -7.05 -27.83
C TRP A 37 -6.22 -8.38 -27.07
N VAL A 38 -5.11 -8.64 -26.38
CA VAL A 38 -4.99 -9.79 -25.47
C VAL A 38 -5.74 -9.50 -24.17
N TRP A 39 -7.05 -9.75 -24.15
CA TRP A 39 -7.94 -9.51 -23.00
C TRP A 39 -7.71 -10.47 -21.81
N GLY A 40 -6.74 -11.38 -21.91
CA GLY A 40 -6.61 -12.57 -21.04
C GLY A 40 -5.89 -12.35 -19.69
N LEU A 41 -5.55 -11.12 -19.32
CA LEU A 41 -4.92 -10.89 -18.01
C LEU A 41 -6.00 -10.70 -16.94
N HIS A 42 -6.20 -11.73 -16.12
CA HIS A 42 -6.96 -11.65 -14.88
C HIS A 42 -5.98 -11.60 -13.71
N PRO A 43 -5.53 -10.40 -13.27
CA PRO A 43 -4.50 -10.30 -12.26
C PRO A 43 -5.00 -10.89 -10.94
N LYS A 44 -4.21 -11.78 -10.36
CA LYS A 44 -4.44 -12.24 -8.99
C LYS A 44 -3.89 -11.19 -8.04
N GLN A 45 -4.76 -10.64 -7.20
CA GLN A 45 -4.35 -9.70 -6.18
C GLN A 45 -4.05 -10.46 -4.87
N PHE A 46 -2.84 -10.28 -4.36
CA PHE A 46 -2.47 -10.70 -3.01
C PHE A 46 -2.33 -9.45 -2.14
N SER A 47 -2.69 -9.55 -0.87
CA SER A 47 -2.53 -8.46 0.09
C SER A 47 -1.93 -9.00 1.37
N LEU A 48 -0.84 -8.37 1.82
CA LEU A 48 -0.17 -8.72 3.06
C LEU A 48 -0.64 -7.76 4.14
N TYR A 49 -1.12 -8.33 5.23
CA TYR A 49 -1.61 -7.59 6.38
C TYR A 49 -0.88 -8.07 7.62
N HIS A 50 -0.62 -7.16 8.54
CA HIS A 50 -0.14 -7.54 9.85
C HIS A 50 -1.23 -8.31 10.61
N ALA A 51 -0.81 -9.23 11.50
CA ALA A 51 -1.73 -10.05 12.28
C ALA A 51 -2.74 -9.24 13.14
N TRP A 52 -2.39 -8.01 13.50
CA TRP A 52 -3.24 -7.08 14.25
C TRP A 52 -4.21 -6.26 13.37
N TYR A 53 -4.24 -6.50 12.06
CA TYR A 53 -5.08 -5.78 11.10
C TYR A 53 -6.19 -6.69 10.58
N HIS A 54 -7.43 -6.35 10.91
CA HIS A 54 -8.61 -7.18 10.66
C HIS A 54 -9.61 -6.47 9.76
N ASN A 55 -10.47 -7.28 9.13
CA ASN A 55 -11.54 -6.85 8.23
C ASN A 55 -11.05 -6.10 6.99
N ALA A 56 -9.79 -6.30 6.62
CA ALA A 56 -9.19 -5.75 5.42
C ALA A 56 -9.58 -6.61 4.22
N LYS A 57 -10.68 -6.25 3.55
CA LYS A 57 -11.09 -6.86 2.28
C LYS A 57 -10.91 -5.84 1.16
N PRO A 58 -9.98 -6.05 0.22
CA PRO A 58 -9.84 -5.16 -0.93
C PRO A 58 -11.12 -5.23 -1.76
N ASN A 59 -11.64 -4.07 -2.15
CA ASN A 59 -12.78 -3.94 -3.04
C ASN A 59 -12.31 -3.24 -4.31
N LEU A 60 -12.52 -3.88 -5.47
CA LEU A 60 -12.09 -3.37 -6.77
C LEU A 60 -12.98 -2.24 -7.31
N MET A 61 -14.16 -2.04 -6.72
CA MET A 61 -15.16 -1.07 -7.16
C MET A 61 -15.35 0.08 -6.17
N ALA A 62 -15.00 -0.11 -4.90
CA ALA A 62 -15.20 0.88 -3.85
C ALA A 62 -13.86 1.42 -3.32
N ASN A 63 -13.76 2.75 -3.23
CA ASN A 63 -12.58 3.44 -2.73
C ASN A 63 -12.59 3.66 -1.20
N ASN A 64 -13.63 3.17 -0.51
CA ASN A 64 -13.79 3.35 0.93
C ASN A 64 -12.97 2.30 1.68
N THR A 65 -11.76 2.67 2.07
CA THR A 65 -10.80 1.75 2.68
C THR A 65 -10.96 1.59 4.19
N VAL A 66 -11.53 2.58 4.89
CA VAL A 66 -11.53 2.63 6.36
C VAL A 66 -12.77 2.01 7.00
N LYS A 67 -13.90 2.04 6.31
CA LYS A 67 -15.17 1.56 6.85
C LYS A 67 -15.05 0.07 7.16
N TYR A 68 -15.31 -0.30 8.42
CA TYR A 68 -15.22 -1.66 8.98
C TYR A 68 -13.82 -2.20 9.31
N LEU A 69 -12.75 -1.44 9.06
CA LEU A 69 -11.41 -1.83 9.51
C LEU A 69 -11.35 -1.92 11.03
N ARG A 70 -10.65 -2.94 11.52
CA ARG A 70 -10.38 -3.11 12.94
C ARG A 70 -8.90 -3.36 13.17
N ILE A 71 -8.36 -2.75 14.22
CA ILE A 71 -6.97 -2.91 14.65
C ILE A 71 -6.97 -3.49 16.07
N ASP A 72 -6.10 -4.48 16.32
CA ASP A 72 -5.74 -4.89 17.68
C ASP A 72 -4.57 -4.01 18.19
N PRO A 73 -4.82 -3.04 19.08
CA PRO A 73 -3.77 -2.14 19.55
C PRO A 73 -2.76 -2.84 20.47
N ARG A 74 -3.16 -3.88 21.21
CA ARG A 74 -2.27 -4.58 22.15
C ARG A 74 -1.25 -5.40 21.38
N LEU A 75 -1.72 -6.23 20.45
CA LEU A 75 -0.83 -7.02 19.59
C LEU A 75 0.10 -6.12 18.77
N ARG A 76 -0.42 -5.00 18.26
CA ARG A 76 0.41 -4.02 17.54
C ARG A 76 1.51 -3.44 18.43
N GLN A 77 1.22 -3.09 19.67
CA GLN A 77 2.21 -2.52 20.60
C GLN A 77 3.29 -3.55 20.96
N GLU A 78 2.91 -4.79 21.26
CA GLU A 78 3.83 -5.88 21.56
C GLU A 78 4.80 -6.13 20.40
N LYS A 79 4.28 -6.26 19.18
CA LYS A 79 5.11 -6.51 18.00
C LYS A 79 6.00 -5.32 17.64
N ARG A 80 5.52 -4.08 17.83
CA ARG A 80 6.36 -2.89 17.66
C ARG A 80 7.56 -2.89 18.62
N ARG A 81 7.36 -3.26 19.88
CA ARG A 81 8.47 -3.38 20.85
C ARG A 81 9.46 -4.46 20.43
N ALA A 82 8.95 -5.62 20.01
CA ALA A 82 9.79 -6.75 19.60
C ALA A 82 10.59 -6.49 18.31
N TRP A 83 10.04 -5.72 17.36
CA TRP A 83 10.66 -5.54 16.04
C TRP A 83 11.43 -4.22 15.89
N ASN A 84 11.10 -3.20 16.67
CA ASN A 84 11.66 -1.86 16.51
C ASN A 84 12.50 -1.44 17.72
N GLU A 85 13.30 -2.35 18.29
CA GLU A 85 14.30 -1.95 19.29
C GLU A 85 15.35 -1.04 18.65
N PRO A 86 15.53 0.19 19.16
CA PRO A 86 16.50 1.12 18.60
C PRO A 86 17.93 0.71 18.99
N VAL A 87 18.81 0.64 18.00
CA VAL A 87 20.24 0.39 18.21
C VAL A 87 20.93 1.72 18.52
N LEU A 88 21.07 2.06 19.81
CA LEU A 88 21.53 3.38 20.26
C LEU A 88 23.04 3.49 20.50
N TRP A 89 23.76 2.37 20.62
CA TRP A 89 25.20 2.37 20.89
C TRP A 89 26.04 3.20 19.89
N PRO A 90 25.72 3.27 18.57
CA PRO A 90 26.50 4.08 17.63
C PRO A 90 26.46 5.58 17.95
N LEU A 91 25.36 6.06 18.54
CA LEU A 91 25.24 7.45 18.98
C LEU A 91 26.19 7.76 20.14
N GLY A 92 26.31 6.84 21.09
CA GLY A 92 27.26 6.95 22.19
C GLY A 92 28.71 6.96 21.69
N LEU A 93 29.04 6.08 20.75
CA LEU A 93 30.37 6.05 20.13
C LEU A 93 30.68 7.35 19.39
N PHE A 94 29.71 7.88 18.64
CA PHE A 94 29.84 9.15 17.94
C PHE A 94 30.11 10.32 18.90
N LEU A 95 29.37 10.40 20.02
CA LEU A 95 29.58 11.43 21.05
C LEU A 95 30.96 11.32 21.70
N LEU A 96 31.42 10.09 21.99
CA LEU A 96 32.77 9.86 22.51
C LEU A 96 33.86 10.31 21.54
N ALA A 97 33.72 10.00 20.25
CA ALA A 97 34.65 10.43 19.22
C ALA A 97 34.69 11.96 19.10
N LEU A 98 33.52 12.62 19.15
CA LEU A 98 33.41 14.07 19.11
C LEU A 98 34.09 14.72 20.33
N MET A 99 33.88 14.19 21.53
CA MET A 99 34.58 14.66 22.73
C MET A 99 36.10 14.45 22.62
N GLY A 100 36.55 13.32 22.07
CA GLY A 100 37.96 13.06 21.83
C GLY A 100 38.61 14.06 20.87
N LEU A 101 37.89 14.50 19.83
CA LEU A 101 38.34 15.52 18.89
C LEU A 101 38.42 16.92 19.53
N LEU A 102 37.47 17.27 20.41
CA LEU A 102 37.42 18.58 21.07
C LEU A 102 38.33 18.70 22.29
N ALA A 103 38.66 17.58 22.94
CA ALA A 103 39.52 17.52 24.12
C ALA A 103 40.87 18.27 23.98
N PRO A 104 41.67 18.10 22.90
CA PRO A 104 42.94 18.80 22.77
C PRO A 104 42.78 20.33 22.64
N ALA A 105 41.73 20.81 21.98
CA ALA A 105 41.44 22.24 21.87
C ALA A 105 41.08 22.85 23.24
N TYR A 106 40.29 22.12 24.04
CA TYR A 106 39.92 22.56 25.39
C TYR A 106 41.11 22.52 26.37
N LEU A 107 41.93 21.47 26.31
CA LEU A 107 43.12 21.34 27.16
C LEU A 107 44.18 22.41 26.85
N THR A 108 44.34 22.81 25.58
CA THR A 108 45.27 23.90 25.21
C THR A 108 44.74 25.27 25.65
N TYR A 109 43.43 25.50 25.56
CA TYR A 109 42.79 26.70 26.10
C TYR A 109 43.01 26.85 27.61
N LEU A 110 42.70 25.81 28.40
CA LEU A 110 42.88 25.81 29.86
C LEU A 110 44.34 26.00 30.30
N ARG A 111 45.31 25.46 29.54
CA ARG A 111 46.73 25.66 29.82
C ARG A 111 47.19 27.11 29.59
N ARG A 112 46.55 27.84 28.67
CA ARG A 112 46.84 29.25 28.40
C ARG A 112 46.19 30.20 29.40
N GLU A 113 45.06 29.83 30.02
CA GLU A 113 44.44 30.65 31.08
C GLU A 113 45.13 30.49 32.44
N ARG A 114 45.91 29.42 32.65
CA ARG A 114 46.60 29.12 33.92
C ARG A 114 48.10 29.47 33.94
N GLY A 115 48.63 30.07 32.88
CA GLY A 115 50.00 30.59 32.80
C GLY A 115 49.97 32.06 32.44
#